data_AF-A0AAN7DJG6-F1
#
_entry.id   AF-A0AAN7DJG6-F1
#
_cell.length_a   1.000
_cell.length_b   1.000
_cell.length_c   1.000
_cell.angle_alpha   90.00
_cell.angle_beta   90.00
_cell.angle_gamma   90.00
#
_symmetry.space_group_name_H-M   'P 1'
#
loop_
_entity.id
_entity.type
_entity.pdbx_description
1 polymer ?
#
loop_
_entity_poly.entity_id
_entity_poly.type
_entity_poly.pdbx_seq_one_letter_code
_entity_poly.pdbx_strand_id
1 'polypeptide(L)'
;MSNSQNNRTIWLYGAAALSLALAGSGITYYILEDDKKAKRRRAGRRAERTTLRLLHQIKEEQQAIELEIEKVEGNLEDQACDDKAFKQKEYTLAHSNELLLRLMEKLDAIRPLTVVMGGETEAEPNEFERNLVANIKTKKRTVIESIEGLFRRLDVANGKTKKESSRREEVAKEKARLEKEEAERLAREEREREEIRKENQRKAKEEQERIAQEEALLRQKEEEANLQQEILSKQDDYEQVEIIEQEEVNEPVQEQQQEQDQEKAILEAMKEVEQEDENSK
;
A
#
# COMPACT_ATOMS: atom_id res chain seq x y z
N MET A 1 0.96 37.54 120.89
CA MET A 1 1.72 37.19 119.67
C MET A 1 0.73 36.65 118.64
N SER A 2 0.29 37.39 117.61
CA SER A 2 -0.58 36.72 116.60
C SER A 2 -0.74 37.32 115.19
N ASN A 3 -0.41 38.58 114.88
CA ASN A 3 -0.67 39.09 113.50
C ASN A 3 0.56 39.12 112.57
N SER A 4 1.76 39.38 113.10
CA SER A 4 2.99 39.44 112.28
C SER A 4 3.43 38.06 111.76
N GLN A 5 3.28 37.01 112.57
CA GLN A 5 3.63 35.64 112.18
C GLN A 5 2.67 35.08 111.12
N ASN A 6 1.35 35.30 111.26
CA ASN A 6 0.35 34.86 110.27
C ASN A 6 0.51 35.54 108.91
N ASN A 7 0.82 36.84 108.88
CA ASN A 7 1.07 37.53 107.61
C ASN A 7 2.33 37.03 106.91
N ARG A 8 3.40 36.72 107.66
CA ARG A 8 4.62 36.14 107.08
C ARG A 8 4.37 34.74 106.52
N THR A 9 3.60 33.90 107.19
CA THR A 9 3.26 32.57 106.67
C THR A 9 2.40 32.64 105.42
N ILE A 10 1.42 33.55 105.35
CA ILE A 10 0.57 33.73 104.15
C ILE A 10 1.41 34.20 102.96
N TRP A 11 2.34 35.13 103.17
CA TRP A 11 3.28 35.56 102.12
C TRP A 11 4.26 34.45 101.70
N LEU A 12 4.74 33.64 102.63
CA LEU A 12 5.59 32.48 102.33
C LEU A 12 4.85 31.42 101.52
N TYR A 13 3.61 31.07 101.88
CA TYR A 13 2.79 30.13 101.11
C TYR A 13 2.39 30.70 99.75
N GLY A 14 2.07 31.99 99.66
CA GLY A 14 1.78 32.67 98.40
C GLY A 14 2.98 32.70 97.46
N ALA A 15 4.17 33.02 97.97
CA ALA A 15 5.42 33.00 97.19
C ALA A 15 5.81 31.58 96.74
N ALA A 16 5.64 30.58 97.61
CA ALA A 16 5.88 29.18 97.27
C ALA A 16 4.93 28.67 96.19
N ALA A 17 3.64 29.00 96.27
CA ALA A 17 2.64 28.62 95.27
C ALA A 17 2.92 29.29 93.91
N LEU A 18 3.30 30.57 93.89
CA LEU A 18 3.68 31.29 92.67
C LEU A 18 4.93 30.69 92.03
N SER A 19 5.91 30.31 92.84
CA SER A 19 7.15 29.67 92.36
C SER A 19 6.86 28.29 91.78
N LEU A 20 5.98 27.51 92.41
CA LEU A 20 5.55 26.20 91.89
C LEU A 20 4.74 26.33 90.59
N ALA A 21 3.87 27.33 90.49
CA ALA A 21 3.09 27.62 89.29
C ALA A 21 3.99 28.05 88.13
N LEU A 22 4.97 28.94 88.39
CA LEU A 22 5.94 29.37 87.38
C LEU A 22 6.85 28.20 86.94
N ALA A 23 7.38 27.43 87.88
CA ALA A 23 8.18 26.24 87.57
C ALA A 23 7.38 25.19 86.80
N GLY A 24 6.14 24.91 87.21
CA GLY A 24 5.23 24.02 86.51
C GLY A 24 4.91 24.49 85.10
N SER A 25 4.62 25.79 84.92
CA SER A 25 4.37 26.39 83.61
C SER A 25 5.59 26.31 82.68
N GLY A 26 6.81 26.56 83.21
CA GLY A 26 8.06 26.41 82.48
C GLY A 26 8.32 24.97 82.03
N ILE A 27 8.10 24.00 82.92
CA ILE A 27 8.24 22.57 82.58
C ILE A 27 7.24 22.18 81.49
N THR A 28 5.97 22.59 81.61
CA THR A 28 4.96 22.31 80.57
C THR A 28 5.31 22.95 79.24
N TYR A 29 5.84 24.18 79.23
CA TYR A 29 6.31 24.86 78.02
C TYR A 29 7.45 24.09 77.35
N TYR A 30 8.46 23.66 78.12
CA TYR A 30 9.58 22.87 77.59
C TYR A 30 9.14 21.55 76.97
N ILE A 31 8.22 20.82 77.62
CA ILE A 31 7.67 19.55 77.08
C ILE A 31 6.93 19.81 75.77
N LEU A 32 6.17 20.90 75.69
CA LEU A 32 5.38 21.25 74.52
C LEU A 32 6.26 21.69 73.33
N GLU A 33 7.38 22.37 73.61
CA GLU A 33 8.36 22.74 72.59
C GLU A 33 9.15 21.52 72.07
N ASP A 34 9.50 20.58 72.95
CA ASP A 34 10.15 19.33 72.56
C ASP A 34 9.25 18.42 71.72
N ASP A 35 7.95 18.31 72.07
CA ASP A 35 6.98 17.57 71.26
C ASP A 35 6.78 18.23 69.88
N LYS A 36 6.74 19.57 69.80
CA LYS A 36 6.72 20.30 68.53
C LYS A 36 7.96 20.00 67.68
N LYS A 37 9.17 20.01 68.26
CA LYS A 37 10.42 19.67 67.56
C LYS A 37 10.42 18.21 67.10
N ALA A 38 9.95 17.28 67.92
CA ALA A 38 9.84 15.87 67.58
C ALA A 38 8.84 15.63 66.43
N LYS A 39 7.67 16.28 66.48
CA LYS A 39 6.66 16.24 65.40
C LYS A 39 7.21 16.79 64.09
N ARG A 40 7.89 17.94 64.11
CA ARG A 40 8.57 18.50 62.92
C ARG A 40 9.61 17.55 62.32
N ARG A 41 10.48 16.96 63.14
CA ARG A 41 11.46 15.96 62.66
C ARG A 41 10.79 14.74 62.03
N ARG A 42 9.71 14.22 62.64
CA ARG A 42 8.96 13.09 62.08
C ARG A 42 8.28 13.45 60.76
N ALA A 43 7.67 14.64 60.67
CA ALA A 43 7.06 15.15 59.44
C ALA A 43 8.10 15.33 58.33
N GLY A 44 9.23 15.96 58.64
CA GLY A 44 10.35 16.15 57.70
C GLY A 44 10.90 14.83 57.18
N ARG A 45 11.13 13.83 58.05
CA ARG A 45 11.57 12.49 57.60
C ARG A 45 10.52 11.76 56.76
N ARG A 46 9.22 11.97 57.01
CA ARG A 46 8.15 11.38 56.18
C ARG A 46 8.15 12.04 54.80
N ALA A 47 8.18 13.36 54.74
CA ALA A 47 8.25 14.13 53.51
C ALA A 47 9.51 13.80 52.69
N GLU A 48 10.66 13.68 53.36
CA GLU A 48 11.91 13.23 52.74
C GLU A 48 11.73 11.84 52.12
N ARG A 49 11.24 10.87 52.90
CA ARG A 49 11.04 9.51 52.40
C ARG A 49 10.09 9.47 51.20
N THR A 50 8.99 10.23 51.23
CA THR A 50 8.05 10.28 50.10
C THR A 50 8.71 10.88 48.86
N THR A 51 9.43 11.99 49.01
CA THR A 51 10.12 12.65 47.89
C THR A 51 11.24 11.79 47.32
N LEU A 52 12.02 11.12 48.18
CA LEU A 52 13.05 10.17 47.74
C LEU A 52 12.45 8.98 47.01
N ARG A 53 11.28 8.50 47.43
CA ARG A 53 10.57 7.41 46.75
C ARG A 53 10.12 7.84 45.36
N LEU A 54 9.59 9.06 45.21
CA LEU A 54 9.24 9.64 43.91
C LEU A 54 10.47 9.81 43.00
N LEU A 55 11.57 10.35 43.54
CA LEU A 55 12.83 10.49 42.79
C LEU A 55 13.38 9.13 42.34
N HIS A 56 13.24 8.10 43.18
CA HIS A 56 13.65 6.75 42.81
C HIS A 56 12.80 6.18 41.67
N GLN A 57 11.48 6.35 41.73
CA GLN A 57 10.56 5.94 40.66
C GLN A 57 10.88 6.66 39.34
N ILE A 58 11.11 7.98 39.39
CA ILE A 58 11.51 8.75 38.20
C ILE A 58 12.83 8.22 37.63
N LYS A 59 13.78 7.86 38.50
CA LYS A 59 15.05 7.26 38.06
C LYS A 59 14.84 5.89 37.39
N GLU A 60 13.97 5.04 37.92
CA GLU A 60 13.64 3.75 37.31
C GLU A 60 12.96 3.94 35.94
N GLU A 61 11.99 4.85 35.84
CA GLU A 61 11.36 5.22 34.57
C GLU A 61 12.41 5.76 33.57
N GLN A 62 13.33 6.62 34.03
CA GLN A 62 14.43 7.16 33.21
C GLN A 62 15.36 6.05 32.69
N GLN A 63 15.69 5.06 33.51
CA GLN A 63 16.50 3.91 33.09
C GLN A 63 15.78 3.03 32.07
N ALA A 64 14.47 2.85 32.21
CA ALA A 64 13.67 2.12 31.22
C ALA A 64 13.70 2.83 29.86
N ILE A 65 13.53 4.16 29.84
CA ILE A 65 13.60 4.97 28.62
C ILE A 65 15.00 4.90 27.99
N GLU A 66 16.06 4.94 28.81
CA GLU A 66 17.44 4.82 28.33
C GLU A 66 17.67 3.52 27.55
N LEU A 67 17.14 2.39 28.05
CA LEU A 67 17.23 1.10 27.37
C LEU A 67 16.45 1.07 26.05
N GLU A 68 15.32 1.78 25.97
CA GLU A 68 14.56 1.90 24.71
C GLU A 68 15.32 2.70 23.66
N ILE A 69 15.93 3.81 24.07
CA ILE A 69 16.76 4.65 23.21
C ILE A 69 17.97 3.83 22.70
N GLU A 70 18.68 3.13 23.60
CA GLU A 70 19.86 2.33 23.25
C GLU A 70 19.56 1.22 22.24
N LYS A 71 18.41 0.53 22.39
CA LYS A 71 17.97 -0.52 21.43
C LYS A 71 17.82 0.01 20.01
N VAL A 72 17.43 1.27 19.87
CA VAL A 72 17.16 1.89 18.57
C VAL A 72 18.43 2.53 18.00
N GLU A 73 19.20 3.24 18.83
CA GLU A 73 20.38 4.03 18.43
C GLU A 73 21.38 3.27 17.56
N GLY A 74 21.67 2.00 17.88
CA GLY A 74 22.68 1.20 17.17
C GLY A 74 22.30 0.85 15.73
N ASN A 75 21.01 0.85 15.39
CA ASN A 75 20.50 0.30 14.14
C ASN A 75 19.74 1.34 13.30
N LEU A 76 19.89 2.64 13.57
CA LEU A 76 19.14 3.71 12.88
C LEU A 76 19.51 3.86 11.40
N GLU A 77 20.76 3.59 11.04
CA GLU A 77 21.29 3.73 9.68
C GLU A 77 21.33 2.39 8.93
N ASP A 78 20.70 1.35 9.48
CA ASP A 78 20.70 0.03 8.88
C ASP A 78 19.90 0.02 7.56
N GLN A 79 20.62 -0.16 6.46
CA GLN A 79 20.08 -0.15 5.10
C GLN A 79 19.19 -1.36 4.81
N ALA A 80 19.38 -2.46 5.55
CA ALA A 80 18.57 -3.67 5.40
C ALA A 80 17.22 -3.60 6.14
N CYS A 81 16.96 -2.51 6.86
CA CYS A 81 15.74 -2.35 7.65
C CYS A 81 14.55 -1.98 6.76
N ASP A 82 13.46 -2.75 6.85
CA ASP A 82 12.18 -2.43 6.21
C ASP A 82 11.61 -1.07 6.66
N ASP A 83 10.81 -0.43 5.81
CA ASP A 83 10.16 0.85 6.12
C ASP A 83 9.27 0.79 7.37
N LYS A 84 8.62 -0.36 7.60
CA LYS A 84 7.81 -0.56 8.82
C LYS A 84 8.67 -0.54 10.07
N ALA A 85 9.81 -1.22 10.04
CA ALA A 85 10.74 -1.27 11.16
C ALA A 85 11.43 0.10 11.35
N PHE A 86 11.71 0.83 10.28
CA PHE A 86 12.23 2.19 10.36
C PHE A 86 11.22 3.16 11.01
N LYS A 87 9.95 3.14 10.57
CA LYS A 87 8.88 3.93 11.19
C LYS A 87 8.66 3.59 12.66
N GLN A 88 8.84 2.32 13.04
CA GLN A 88 8.78 1.91 14.43
C GLN A 88 9.92 2.54 15.24
N LYS A 89 11.13 2.61 14.69
CA LYS A 89 12.28 3.30 15.34
C LYS A 89 11.99 4.79 15.51
N GLU A 90 11.45 5.46 14.49
CA GLU A 90 10.99 6.85 14.57
C GLU A 90 9.96 7.06 15.68
N TYR A 91 8.95 6.20 15.72
CA TYR A 91 7.92 6.24 16.75
C TYR A 91 8.51 6.05 18.15
N THR A 92 9.41 5.08 18.33
CA THR A 92 10.06 4.84 19.63
C THR A 92 10.83 6.07 20.09
N LEU A 93 11.66 6.68 19.23
CA LEU A 93 12.40 7.89 19.59
C LEU A 93 11.46 9.06 19.95
N ALA A 94 10.40 9.27 19.17
CA ALA A 94 9.41 10.31 19.46
C ALA A 94 8.68 10.04 20.78
N HIS A 95 8.33 8.78 21.05
CA HIS A 95 7.69 8.36 22.29
C HIS A 95 8.61 8.54 23.50
N SER A 96 9.87 8.11 23.41
CA SER A 96 10.87 8.33 24.45
C SER A 96 11.06 9.81 24.76
N ASN A 97 11.05 10.68 23.75
CA ASN A 97 11.13 12.14 23.94
C ASN A 97 9.96 12.68 24.78
N GLU A 98 8.74 12.24 24.46
CA GLU A 98 7.55 12.60 25.23
C GLU A 98 7.64 12.12 26.69
N LEU A 99 8.09 10.87 26.90
CA LEU A 99 8.24 10.32 28.24
C LEU A 99 9.27 11.09 29.07
N LEU A 100 10.41 11.49 28.48
CA LEU A 100 11.40 12.32 29.17
C LEU A 100 10.85 13.70 29.54
N LEU A 101 10.04 14.32 28.68
CA LEU A 101 9.36 15.59 29.00
C LEU A 101 8.41 15.42 30.19
N ARG A 102 7.61 14.35 30.21
CA ARG A 102 6.73 14.03 31.35
C ARG A 102 7.54 13.78 32.64
N LEU A 103 8.73 13.16 32.55
CA LEU A 103 9.60 13.01 33.73
C LEU A 103 10.10 14.36 34.26
N MET A 104 10.45 15.29 33.37
CA MET A 104 10.83 16.65 33.77
C MET A 104 9.66 17.38 34.45
N GLU A 105 8.45 17.27 33.91
CA GLU A 105 7.25 17.84 34.54
C GLU A 105 6.99 17.23 35.94
N LYS A 106 7.13 15.90 36.08
CA LYS A 106 7.03 15.22 37.37
C LYS A 106 8.10 15.72 38.35
N LEU A 107 9.33 15.95 37.89
CA LEU A 107 10.41 16.50 38.71
C LEU A 107 10.11 17.92 39.16
N ASP A 108 9.57 18.76 38.29
CA ASP A 108 9.19 20.13 38.62
C ASP A 108 8.01 20.21 39.59
N ALA A 109 7.08 19.26 39.51
CA ALA A 109 6.00 19.11 40.48
C ALA A 109 6.48 18.74 41.90
N ILE A 110 7.71 18.23 42.05
CA ILE A 110 8.31 17.99 43.38
C ILE A 110 8.55 19.34 44.06
N ARG A 111 7.63 19.68 44.97
CA ARG A 111 7.71 20.89 45.78
C ARG A 111 8.95 20.85 46.69
N PRO A 112 9.60 22.00 46.94
CA PRO A 112 10.65 22.08 47.94
C PRO A 112 10.14 21.60 49.31
N LEU A 113 10.94 20.79 50.01
CA LEU A 113 10.58 20.31 51.36
C LEU A 113 10.32 21.46 52.34
N THR A 114 10.92 22.63 52.10
CA THR A 114 10.68 23.85 52.88
C THR A 114 9.22 24.29 52.85
N VAL A 115 8.51 24.07 51.75
CA VAL A 115 7.08 24.37 51.61
C VAL A 115 6.22 23.33 52.35
N VAL A 116 6.63 22.06 52.32
CA VAL A 116 5.91 20.95 52.99
C VAL A 116 6.10 21.00 54.51
N MET A 117 7.24 21.49 54.98
CA MET A 117 7.60 21.54 56.40
C MET A 117 7.30 22.90 57.06
N GLY A 118 7.27 23.99 56.28
CA GLY A 118 7.01 25.35 56.76
C GLY A 118 5.57 25.84 56.61
N GLY A 119 4.66 25.03 56.05
CA GLY A 119 3.31 25.44 55.64
C GLY A 119 2.37 25.98 56.73
N GLU A 120 2.74 25.94 58.01
CA GLU A 120 1.92 26.45 59.12
C GLU A 120 2.69 27.28 60.16
N THR A 121 4.01 27.47 60.02
CA THR A 121 4.78 28.21 61.03
C THR A 121 5.87 29.05 60.39
N GLU A 122 5.84 30.37 60.63
CA GLU A 122 6.85 31.38 60.24
C GLU A 122 8.26 31.14 60.81
N ALA A 123 8.52 29.97 61.41
CA ALA A 123 9.80 29.64 62.00
C ALA A 123 10.83 29.32 60.91
N GLU A 124 12.03 29.90 61.03
CA GLU A 124 13.13 29.60 60.12
C GLU A 124 13.47 28.09 60.09
N PRO A 125 13.86 27.55 58.91
CA PRO A 125 14.25 26.16 58.79
C PRO A 125 15.44 25.82 59.68
N ASN A 126 15.30 24.78 60.51
CA ASN A 126 16.38 24.32 61.38
C ASN A 126 17.50 23.65 60.57
N GLU A 127 18.71 23.52 61.12
CA GLU A 127 19.89 22.93 60.45
C GLU A 127 19.59 21.54 59.86
N PHE A 128 18.88 20.70 60.62
CA PHE A 128 18.42 19.39 60.16
C PHE A 128 17.59 19.49 58.87
N GLU A 129 16.67 20.45 58.80
CA GLU A 129 15.74 20.62 57.68
C GLU A 129 16.48 21.18 56.46
N ARG A 130 17.44 22.08 56.68
CA ARG A 130 18.35 22.58 55.63
C ARG A 130 19.17 21.44 55.03
N ASN A 131 19.70 20.54 55.87
CA ASN A 131 20.45 19.36 55.43
C ASN A 131 19.57 18.40 54.60
N LEU A 132 18.32 18.16 55.02
CA LEU A 132 17.38 17.35 54.25
C LEU A 132 17.08 17.95 52.87
N VAL A 133 16.79 19.25 52.82
CA VAL A 133 16.50 19.97 51.59
C VAL A 133 17.70 19.94 50.65
N ALA A 134 18.91 20.16 51.17
CA ALA A 134 20.14 20.11 50.39
C ALA A 134 20.36 18.73 49.76
N ASN A 135 20.20 17.64 50.53
CA ASN A 135 20.34 16.28 50.02
C ASN A 135 19.35 15.98 48.89
N ILE A 136 18.07 16.34 49.07
CA ILE A 136 17.04 16.15 48.05
C ILE A 136 17.32 16.98 46.80
N LYS A 137 17.78 18.23 46.97
CA LYS A 137 18.16 19.10 45.85
C LYS A 137 19.31 18.50 45.04
N THR A 138 20.34 17.99 45.70
CA THR A 138 21.46 17.31 45.03
C THR A 138 20.98 16.10 44.24
N LYS A 139 20.15 15.23 44.85
CA LYS A 139 19.60 14.06 44.16
C LYS A 139 18.70 14.44 42.98
N LYS A 140 17.82 15.41 43.15
CA LYS A 140 16.97 15.94 42.06
C LYS A 140 17.83 16.45 40.90
N ARG A 141 18.88 17.22 41.21
CA ARG A 141 19.82 17.73 40.20
C ARG A 141 20.50 16.62 39.42
N THR A 142 20.99 15.57 40.08
CA THR A 142 21.58 14.41 39.39
C THR A 142 20.60 13.72 38.44
N VAL A 143 19.33 13.60 38.82
CA VAL A 143 18.31 13.01 37.93
C VAL A 143 18.04 13.93 36.74
N ILE A 144 17.94 15.24 36.95
CA ILE A 144 17.79 16.23 35.86
C ILE A 144 18.96 16.14 34.88
N GLU A 145 20.19 16.17 35.37
CA GLU A 145 21.40 16.09 34.52
C GLU A 145 21.42 14.77 33.71
N SER A 146 20.96 13.67 34.30
CA SER A 146 20.81 12.38 33.61
C SER A 146 19.76 12.44 32.49
N ILE A 147 18.59 13.03 32.74
CA ILE A 147 17.53 13.21 31.74
C ILE A 147 17.97 14.15 30.63
N GLU A 148 18.63 15.26 30.95
CA GLU A 148 19.23 16.16 29.96
C GLU A 148 20.27 15.46 29.09
N GLY A 149 21.06 14.55 29.67
CA GLY A 149 21.96 13.68 28.91
C GLY A 149 21.22 12.81 27.89
N LEU A 150 20.08 12.24 28.27
CA LEU A 150 19.23 11.47 27.36
C LEU A 150 18.60 12.34 26.26
N PHE A 151 18.15 13.56 26.55
CA PHE A 151 17.65 14.47 25.52
C PHE A 151 18.72 14.74 24.45
N ARG A 152 19.97 15.00 24.85
CA ARG A 152 21.07 15.22 23.88
C ARG A 152 21.33 13.99 23.01
N ARG A 153 21.28 12.79 23.60
CA ARG A 153 21.39 11.52 22.87
C ARG A 153 20.26 11.38 21.86
N LEU A 154 19.04 11.69 22.29
CA LEU A 154 17.84 11.63 21.47
C LEU A 154 17.88 12.65 20.31
N ASP A 155 18.41 13.86 20.53
CA ASP A 155 18.63 14.85 19.46
C ASP A 155 19.58 14.32 18.38
N VAL A 156 20.68 13.66 18.79
CA VAL A 156 21.61 13.02 17.86
C VAL A 156 20.93 11.88 17.09
N ALA A 157 20.18 11.02 17.79
CA ALA A 157 19.43 9.92 17.19
C ALA A 157 18.37 10.42 16.19
N ASN A 158 17.62 11.47 16.55
CA ASN A 158 16.65 12.13 15.66
C ASN A 158 17.34 12.74 14.43
N GLY A 159 18.52 13.35 14.62
CA GLY A 159 19.33 13.85 13.51
C GLY A 159 19.71 12.77 12.51
N LYS A 160 20.12 11.58 12.99
CA LYS A 160 20.41 10.41 12.14
C LYS A 160 19.16 9.91 11.42
N THR A 161 18.07 9.76 12.17
CA THR A 161 16.79 9.28 11.65
C THR A 161 16.25 10.20 10.56
N LYS A 162 16.33 11.52 10.75
CA LYS A 162 15.93 12.49 9.72
C LYS A 162 16.76 12.36 8.44
N LYS A 163 18.07 12.17 8.55
CA LYS A 163 18.95 11.95 7.38
C LYS A 163 18.57 10.68 6.64
N GLU A 164 18.35 9.59 7.37
CA GLU A 164 17.96 8.30 6.77
C GLU A 164 16.57 8.37 6.14
N SER A 165 15.62 9.06 6.77
CA SER A 165 14.30 9.32 6.18
C SER A 165 14.40 10.07 4.86
N SER A 166 15.23 11.11 4.77
CA SER A 166 15.45 11.84 3.51
C SER A 166 16.09 10.95 2.45
N ARG A 167 17.08 10.12 2.82
CA ARG A 167 17.71 9.16 1.91
C ARG A 167 16.70 8.16 1.35
N ARG A 168 15.82 7.61 2.20
CA ARG A 168 14.75 6.69 1.77
C ARG A 168 13.74 7.35 0.85
N GLU A 169 13.40 8.61 1.11
CA GLU A 169 12.50 9.38 0.23
C GLU A 169 13.12 9.62 -1.16
N GLU A 170 14.42 9.94 -1.23
CA GLU A 170 15.14 10.10 -2.49
C GLU A 170 15.18 8.80 -3.29
N VAL A 171 15.50 7.68 -2.64
CA VAL A 171 15.49 6.35 -3.26
C VAL A 171 14.09 5.98 -3.77
N ALA A 172 13.04 6.26 -2.99
CA ALA A 172 11.66 6.02 -3.42
C ALA A 172 11.26 6.88 -4.63
N LYS A 173 11.68 8.15 -4.67
CA LYS A 173 11.45 9.04 -5.83
C LYS A 173 12.18 8.56 -7.07
N GLU A 174 13.43 8.15 -6.95
CA GLU A 174 14.21 7.62 -8.06
C GLU A 174 13.60 6.34 -8.62
N LYS A 175 13.21 5.42 -7.73
CA LYS A 175 12.53 4.18 -8.12
C LYS A 175 11.21 4.46 -8.85
N ALA A 176 10.39 5.38 -8.33
CA ALA A 176 9.14 5.77 -9.00
C ALA A 176 9.38 6.44 -10.37
N ARG A 177 10.48 7.18 -10.53
CA ARG A 177 10.86 7.76 -11.83
C ARG A 177 11.23 6.66 -12.84
N LEU A 178 12.04 5.69 -12.41
CA LEU A 178 12.43 4.55 -13.25
C LEU A 178 11.22 3.69 -13.64
N GLU A 179 10.34 3.38 -12.69
CA GLU A 179 9.10 2.64 -12.96
C GLU A 179 8.21 3.37 -13.97
N LYS A 180 8.13 4.70 -13.89
CA LYS A 180 7.39 5.52 -14.86
C LYS A 180 8.03 5.50 -16.25
N GLU A 181 9.35 5.59 -16.32
CA GLU A 181 10.10 5.55 -17.58
C GLU A 181 9.99 4.17 -18.26
N GLU A 182 10.07 3.09 -17.47
CA GLU A 182 9.84 1.72 -17.95
C GLU A 182 8.40 1.52 -18.43
N ALA A 183 7.41 2.01 -17.68
CA ALA A 183 6.01 1.95 -18.08
C ALA A 183 5.75 2.75 -19.37
N GLU A 184 6.38 3.92 -19.53
CA GLU A 184 6.25 4.71 -20.76
C GLU A 184 6.91 4.01 -21.95
N ARG A 185 8.10 3.41 -21.76
CA ARG A 185 8.75 2.60 -22.80
C ARG A 185 7.89 1.43 -23.24
N LEU A 186 7.33 0.68 -22.30
CA LEU A 186 6.44 -0.44 -22.59
C LEU A 186 5.18 0.03 -23.33
N ALA A 187 4.59 1.15 -22.92
CA ALA A 187 3.42 1.72 -23.59
C ALA A 187 3.71 2.19 -25.02
N ARG A 188 4.91 2.72 -25.30
CA ARG A 188 5.33 3.06 -26.67
C ARG A 188 5.53 1.81 -27.52
N GLU A 189 6.21 0.81 -27.00
CA GLU A 189 6.43 -0.46 -27.71
C GLU A 189 5.10 -1.18 -28.01
N GLU A 190 4.13 -1.14 -27.09
CA GLU A 190 2.80 -1.70 -27.31
C GLU A 190 2.03 -0.96 -28.41
N ARG A 191 2.10 0.39 -28.44
CA ARG A 191 1.49 1.19 -29.51
C ARG A 191 2.11 0.90 -30.87
N GLU A 192 3.44 0.81 -30.95
CA GLU A 192 4.12 0.46 -32.20
C GLU A 192 3.72 -0.94 -32.69
N ARG A 193 3.65 -1.92 -31.79
CA ARG A 193 3.17 -3.27 -32.13
C ARG A 193 1.71 -3.25 -32.61
N GLU A 194 0.86 -2.42 -32.01
CA GLU A 194 -0.53 -2.28 -32.41
C GLU A 194 -0.66 -1.62 -33.79
N GLU A 195 0.15 -0.60 -34.09
CA GLU A 195 0.22 0.07 -35.39
C GLU A 195 0.67 -0.90 -36.48
N ILE A 196 1.76 -1.66 -36.25
CA ILE A 196 2.22 -2.71 -37.17
C ILE A 196 1.12 -3.75 -37.39
N ARG A 197 0.38 -4.15 -36.35
CA ARG A 197 -0.73 -5.09 -36.47
C ARG A 197 -1.86 -4.53 -37.33
N LYS A 198 -2.23 -3.26 -37.15
CA LYS A 198 -3.25 -2.58 -37.96
C LYS A 198 -2.80 -2.43 -39.42
N GLU A 199 -1.54 -2.09 -39.66
CA GLU A 199 -0.98 -1.98 -41.00
C GLU A 199 -0.97 -3.34 -41.71
N ASN A 200 -0.54 -4.40 -41.04
CA ASN A 200 -0.56 -5.76 -41.58
C ASN A 200 -2.00 -6.22 -41.88
N GLN A 201 -2.98 -5.88 -41.04
CA GLN A 201 -4.40 -6.14 -41.31
C GLN A 201 -4.91 -5.37 -42.52
N ARG A 202 -4.49 -4.10 -42.71
CA ARG A 202 -4.83 -3.33 -43.90
C ARG A 202 -4.24 -3.95 -45.16
N LYS A 203 -2.94 -4.27 -45.16
CA LYS A 203 -2.28 -4.92 -46.30
C LYS A 203 -2.93 -6.24 -46.67
N ALA A 204 -3.29 -7.07 -45.67
CA ALA A 204 -4.00 -8.32 -45.91
C ALA A 204 -5.39 -8.11 -46.55
N LYS A 205 -6.14 -7.07 -46.14
CA LYS A 205 -7.43 -6.71 -46.76
C LYS A 205 -7.27 -6.18 -48.18
N GLU A 206 -6.32 -5.27 -48.39
CA GLU A 206 -6.01 -4.70 -49.72
C GLU A 206 -5.57 -5.81 -50.70
N GLU A 207 -4.80 -6.80 -50.23
CA GLU A 207 -4.40 -7.97 -51.02
C GLU A 207 -5.59 -8.91 -51.31
N GLN A 208 -6.44 -9.20 -50.34
CA GLN A 208 -7.67 -9.97 -50.56
C GLN A 208 -8.60 -9.29 -51.57
N GLU A 209 -8.75 -7.96 -51.50
CA GLU A 209 -9.56 -7.20 -52.44
C GLU A 209 -8.97 -7.24 -53.85
N ARG A 210 -7.64 -7.13 -53.98
CA ARG A 210 -6.95 -7.27 -55.27
C ARG A 210 -7.18 -8.65 -55.89
N ILE A 211 -7.04 -9.72 -55.10
CA ILE A 211 -7.30 -11.10 -55.54
C ILE A 211 -8.76 -11.26 -55.99
N ALA A 212 -9.71 -10.73 -55.22
CA ALA A 212 -11.13 -10.79 -55.56
C ALA A 212 -11.46 -10.03 -56.86
N GLN A 213 -10.85 -8.86 -57.08
CA GLN A 213 -10.99 -8.11 -58.32
C GLN A 213 -10.40 -8.85 -59.52
N GLU A 214 -9.22 -9.46 -59.36
CA GLU A 214 -8.57 -10.26 -60.39
C GLU A 214 -9.38 -11.51 -60.75
N GLU A 215 -9.92 -12.22 -59.75
CA GLU A 215 -10.81 -13.36 -59.96
C GLU A 215 -12.12 -12.95 -60.66
N ALA A 216 -12.72 -11.81 -60.27
CA ALA A 216 -13.93 -11.30 -60.92
C ALA A 216 -13.67 -10.93 -62.39
N LEU A 217 -12.52 -10.34 -62.70
CA LEU A 217 -12.10 -10.04 -64.08
C LEU A 217 -11.87 -11.31 -64.90
N LEU A 218 -11.27 -12.34 -64.29
CA LEU A 218 -11.12 -13.65 -64.93
C LEU A 218 -12.46 -14.29 -65.23
N ARG A 219 -13.42 -14.25 -64.29
CA ARG A 219 -14.79 -14.74 -64.56
C ARG A 219 -15.48 -13.98 -65.67
N GLN A 220 -15.36 -12.64 -65.73
CA GLN A 220 -15.92 -11.86 -66.84
C GLN A 220 -15.32 -12.27 -68.18
N LYS A 221 -13.99 -12.46 -68.25
CA LYS A 221 -13.33 -12.93 -69.47
C LYS A 221 -13.75 -14.36 -69.86
N GLU A 222 -13.95 -15.22 -68.88
CA GLU A 222 -14.42 -16.59 -69.09
C GLU A 222 -15.88 -16.63 -69.55
N GLU A 223 -16.74 -15.79 -68.98
CA GLU A 223 -18.12 -15.58 -69.43
C GLU A 223 -18.18 -14.97 -70.84
N GLU A 224 -17.33 -13.98 -71.15
CA GLU A 224 -17.19 -13.42 -72.51
C GLU A 224 -16.69 -14.46 -73.51
N ALA A 225 -15.71 -15.29 -73.13
CA ALA A 225 -15.21 -16.37 -73.97
C ALA A 225 -16.28 -17.45 -74.21
N ASN A 226 -17.04 -17.82 -73.17
CA ASN A 226 -18.17 -18.73 -73.29
C ASN A 226 -19.28 -18.14 -74.17
N LEU A 227 -19.61 -16.85 -74.02
CA LEU A 227 -20.57 -16.15 -74.88
C LEU A 227 -20.09 -16.10 -76.33
N GLN A 228 -18.80 -15.83 -76.57
CA GLN A 228 -18.23 -15.87 -77.93
C GLN A 228 -18.29 -17.28 -78.52
N GLN A 229 -18.01 -18.29 -77.70
CA GLN A 229 -18.13 -19.69 -78.12
C GLN A 229 -19.59 -20.07 -78.39
N GLU A 230 -20.54 -19.58 -77.60
CA GLU A 230 -21.97 -19.77 -77.81
C GLU A 230 -22.44 -19.05 -79.09
N ILE A 231 -21.96 -17.84 -79.36
CA ILE A 231 -22.23 -17.10 -80.60
C ILE A 231 -21.65 -17.85 -81.80
N LEU A 232 -20.41 -18.35 -81.72
CA LEU A 232 -19.80 -19.18 -82.75
C LEU A 232 -20.61 -20.46 -82.99
N SER A 233 -21.01 -21.17 -81.93
CA SER A 233 -21.84 -22.37 -82.07
C SER A 233 -23.20 -22.06 -82.69
N LYS A 234 -23.80 -20.90 -82.36
CA LYS A 234 -25.05 -20.45 -82.98
C LYS A 234 -24.84 -20.04 -84.43
N GLN A 235 -23.70 -19.45 -84.79
CA GLN A 235 -23.35 -19.19 -86.20
C GLN A 235 -23.18 -20.50 -86.96
N ASP A 236 -22.53 -21.51 -86.37
CA ASP A 236 -22.42 -22.85 -86.95
C ASP A 236 -23.82 -23.51 -87.09
N ASP A 237 -24.73 -23.29 -86.12
CA ASP A 237 -26.13 -23.74 -86.20
C ASP A 237 -26.92 -22.97 -87.27
N TYR A 238 -26.71 -21.67 -87.45
CA TYR A 238 -27.31 -20.86 -88.51
C TYR A 238 -26.76 -21.23 -89.90
N GLU A 239 -25.47 -21.56 -90.03
CA GLU A 239 -24.89 -22.11 -91.25
C GLU A 239 -25.44 -23.51 -91.54
N GLN A 240 -25.69 -24.35 -90.53
CA GLN A 240 -26.42 -25.61 -90.71
C GLN A 240 -27.87 -25.41 -91.17
N VAL A 241 -28.57 -24.39 -90.66
CA VAL A 241 -29.92 -24.04 -91.13
C VAL A 241 -29.89 -23.46 -92.55
N GLU A 242 -28.86 -22.69 -92.93
CA GLU A 242 -28.68 -22.19 -94.29
C GLU A 242 -28.31 -23.30 -95.29
N ILE A 243 -27.65 -24.36 -94.83
CA ILE A 243 -27.46 -25.60 -95.59
C ILE A 243 -28.78 -26.37 -95.74
N ILE A 244 -29.64 -26.42 -94.71
CA ILE A 244 -30.95 -27.07 -94.78
C ILE A 244 -31.94 -26.28 -95.67
N GLU A 245 -31.93 -24.94 -95.63
CA GLU A 245 -32.76 -24.11 -96.53
C GLU A 245 -32.22 -24.09 -97.98
N GLN A 246 -30.94 -24.40 -98.21
CA GLN A 246 -30.40 -24.62 -99.57
C GLN A 246 -30.52 -26.08 -100.06
N GLU A 247 -30.75 -27.05 -99.16
CA GLU A 247 -31.08 -28.45 -99.54
C GLU A 247 -32.57 -28.66 -99.88
N GLU A 248 -33.51 -27.79 -99.46
CA GLU A 248 -34.92 -27.88 -99.88
C GLU A 248 -35.23 -27.30 -101.28
N VAL A 249 -34.21 -26.86 -102.04
CA VAL A 249 -34.36 -26.45 -103.46
C VAL A 249 -33.58 -27.35 -104.43
N ASN A 250 -33.06 -28.49 -103.97
CA ASN A 250 -32.45 -29.51 -104.83
C ASN A 250 -32.86 -30.93 -104.40
N GLU A 251 -34.12 -31.29 -104.62
CA GLU A 251 -34.55 -32.69 -104.71
C GLU A 251 -34.23 -33.27 -106.11
N PRO A 252 -33.41 -34.33 -106.23
CA PRO A 252 -33.46 -35.21 -107.38
C PRO A 252 -34.36 -36.42 -107.08
N VAL A 253 -35.41 -36.52 -107.90
CA VAL A 253 -36.23 -37.68 -108.17
C VAL A 253 -35.37 -38.95 -108.34
N GLN A 254 -35.44 -39.88 -107.38
CA GLN A 254 -34.89 -41.22 -107.54
C GLN A 254 -35.59 -42.28 -106.67
N GLU A 255 -36.92 -42.35 -106.78
CA GLU A 255 -37.70 -43.53 -106.37
C GLU A 255 -38.70 -43.86 -107.47
N GLN A 256 -38.24 -44.49 -108.56
CA GLN A 256 -39.13 -45.18 -109.51
C GLN A 256 -38.44 -46.14 -110.49
N GLN A 257 -37.15 -46.44 -110.32
CA GLN A 257 -36.40 -47.33 -111.24
C GLN A 257 -35.98 -48.67 -110.63
N GLN A 258 -36.39 -49.01 -109.41
CA GLN A 258 -36.11 -50.34 -108.83
C GLN A 258 -37.29 -51.32 -108.83
N GLU A 259 -38.52 -50.89 -109.16
CA GLU A 259 -39.66 -51.82 -109.28
C GLU A 259 -39.80 -52.45 -110.68
N GLN A 260 -39.22 -51.86 -111.73
CA GLN A 260 -39.38 -52.39 -113.09
C GLN A 260 -38.48 -53.58 -113.45
N ASP A 261 -37.44 -53.87 -112.65
CA ASP A 261 -36.55 -55.00 -112.89
C ASP A 261 -36.91 -56.26 -112.06
N GLN A 262 -37.83 -56.15 -111.10
CA GLN A 262 -38.36 -57.33 -110.38
C GLN A 262 -39.60 -57.93 -111.05
N GLU A 263 -40.42 -57.13 -111.76
CA GLU A 263 -41.59 -57.65 -112.47
C GLU A 263 -41.24 -58.43 -113.75
N LYS A 264 -40.09 -58.16 -114.38
CA LYS A 264 -39.64 -58.92 -115.57
C LYS A 264 -39.10 -60.31 -115.24
N ALA A 265 -38.55 -60.52 -114.03
CA ALA A 265 -38.05 -61.83 -113.61
C ALA A 265 -39.17 -62.82 -113.24
N ILE A 266 -40.35 -62.31 -112.82
CA ILE A 266 -41.50 -63.16 -112.46
C ILE A 266 -42.30 -63.58 -113.71
N LEU A 267 -42.33 -62.76 -114.75
CA LEU A 267 -43.04 -63.04 -116.00
C LEU A 267 -42.34 -64.07 -116.90
N GLU A 268 -41.03 -64.26 -116.75
CA GLU A 268 -40.25 -65.26 -117.50
C GLU A 268 -40.31 -66.66 -116.84
N ALA A 269 -40.52 -66.72 -115.52
CA ALA A 269 -40.69 -67.98 -114.78
C ALA A 269 -42.08 -68.62 -114.92
N MET A 270 -43.12 -67.85 -115.29
CA MET A 270 -44.45 -68.41 -115.59
C MET A 270 -44.57 -68.96 -117.02
N LYS A 271 -43.64 -68.63 -117.92
CA LYS A 271 -43.68 -69.07 -119.32
C LYS A 271 -43.08 -70.46 -119.56
N GLU A 272 -42.36 -71.01 -118.58
CA GLU A 272 -41.80 -72.38 -118.61
C GLU A 272 -42.69 -73.44 -117.94
N VAL A 273 -43.82 -73.06 -117.31
CA VAL A 273 -44.64 -74.00 -116.51
C VAL A 273 -45.98 -74.37 -117.16
N GLU A 274 -46.39 -73.74 -118.28
CA GLU A 274 -47.78 -73.90 -118.75
C GLU A 274 -48.01 -74.68 -120.04
N GLN A 275 -47.02 -75.04 -120.88
CA GLN A 275 -47.31 -75.82 -122.11
C GLN A 275 -46.26 -76.88 -122.45
N GLU A 276 -45.91 -77.71 -121.46
CA GLU A 276 -45.60 -79.14 -121.64
C GLU A 276 -46.87 -80.03 -121.49
N ASP A 277 -48.06 -79.43 -121.40
CA ASP A 277 -49.37 -80.10 -121.42
C ASP A 277 -50.13 -79.80 -122.72
N GLU A 278 -49.71 -80.41 -123.83
CA GLU A 278 -50.64 -80.94 -124.83
C GLU A 278 -49.96 -81.99 -125.72
N ASN A 279 -49.55 -83.06 -125.05
CA ASN A 279 -49.44 -84.38 -125.64
C ASN A 279 -50.76 -85.13 -125.34
N SER A 280 -51.83 -84.79 -126.07
CA SER A 280 -53.03 -85.65 -126.20
C SER A 280 -53.90 -85.24 -127.39
N LYS A 281 -53.68 -85.96 -128.50
CA LYS A 281 -54.61 -86.31 -129.59
C LYS A 281 -55.10 -85.23 -130.56
#